data_AF-A0A8I1IS12-F1
#
_entry.id   AF-A0A8I1IS12-F1
#
_cell.length_a   1.000
_cell.length_b   1.000
_cell.length_c   1.000
_cell.angle_alpha   90.00
_cell.angle_beta   90.00
_cell.angle_gamma   90.00
#
_symmetry.space_group_name_H-M   'P 1'
#
loop_
_entity.id
_entity.type
_entity.pdbx_description
1 polymer ?
#
loop_
_entity_poly.entity_id
_entity_poly.type
_entity_poly.pdbx_seq_one_letter_code
_entity_poly.pdbx_strand_id
1 'polypeptide(L)' 'MSPSGVKEGQTYHNGKGEKRTVILIGNRVGKDGELYYKKEHVRGWYLMTLVGFARWAKGEVSALGR' A
#
# COMPACT_ATOMS: atom_id res chain seq x y z
N MET A 1 -1.10 -9.63 -6.26
CA MET A 1 -1.54 -9.31 -4.89
C MET A 1 -3.05 -9.11 -4.83
N SER A 2 -3.74 -9.67 -3.84
CA SER A 2 -5.15 -9.39 -3.53
C SER A 2 -5.23 -8.33 -2.42
N PRO A 3 -6.22 -7.42 -2.42
CA PRO A 3 -6.44 -6.48 -1.30
C PRO A 3 -6.58 -7.17 0.05
N SER A 4 -7.24 -8.34 0.10
CA SER A 4 -7.40 -9.14 1.32
C SER A 4 -6.10 -9.77 1.84
N GLY A 5 -5.05 -9.81 1.02
CA GLY A 5 -3.73 -10.32 1.39
C GLY A 5 -2.82 -9.27 2.04
N VAL A 6 -3.27 -8.01 2.13
CA VAL A 6 -2.52 -6.93 2.76
C VAL A 6 -2.67 -7.01 4.28
N LYS A 7 -1.54 -6.97 5.00
CA LYS A 7 -1.46 -7.10 6.45
C LYS A 7 -0.72 -5.93 7.07
N GLU A 8 -1.17 -5.51 8.24
CA GLU A 8 -0.48 -4.52 9.09
C GLU A 8 0.89 -5.05 9.52
N GLY A 9 1.86 -4.14 9.68
CA GLY A 9 3.24 -4.45 10.04
C GLY A 9 4.07 -5.05 8.90
N GLN A 10 3.45 -5.48 7.80
CA GLN A 10 4.15 -6.15 6.71
C GLN A 10 4.72 -5.16 5.69
N THR A 11 5.94 -5.44 5.22
CA THR A 11 6.60 -4.71 4.13
C THR A 11 6.37 -5.42 2.80
N TYR A 12 6.02 -4.63 1.78
CA TYR A 12 5.75 -5.10 0.42
C TYR A 12 6.65 -4.38 -0.58
N HIS A 13 6.88 -5.03 -1.72
CA HIS A 13 7.71 -4.55 -2.82
C HIS A 13 6.88 -4.53 -4.10
N ASN A 14 7.02 -3.50 -4.94
CA ASN A 14 6.25 -3.38 -6.19
C ASN A 14 6.96 -3.91 -7.45
N GLY A 15 8.04 -4.68 -7.31
CA GLY A 15 8.86 -5.14 -8.43
C GLY A 15 9.66 -4.04 -9.14
N LYS A 16 9.54 -2.77 -8.74
CA LYS A 16 10.30 -1.62 -9.26
C LYS A 16 11.32 -1.09 -8.24
N GLY A 17 11.64 -1.89 -7.22
CA GLY A 17 12.57 -1.53 -6.15
C GLY A 17 11.97 -0.66 -5.03
N GLU A 18 10.72 -0.21 -5.13
CA GLU A 18 10.08 0.53 -4.04
C GLU A 18 9.59 -0.42 -2.94
N LYS A 19 9.78 0.00 -1.67
CA LYS A 19 9.25 -0.69 -0.50
C LYS A 19 8.27 0.17 0.27
N ARG A 20 7.19 -0.46 0.75
CA ARG A 20 6.21 0.18 1.65
C ARG A 20 5.84 -0.77 2.78
N THR A 21 5.87 -0.27 4.00
CA THR A 21 5.43 -0.99 5.20
C THR A 21 4.04 -0.51 5.58
N VAL A 22 3.09 -1.42 5.71
CA VAL A 22 1.73 -1.10 6.16
C VAL A 22 1.77 -0.85 7.66
N ILE A 23 1.24 0.29 8.09
CA ILE A 23 1.21 0.69 9.50
C ILE A 23 -0.14 0.37 10.13
N LEU A 24 -1.23 0.68 9.43
CA LEU A 24 -2.60 0.50 9.92
C LEU A 24 -3.55 0.26 8.74
N ILE A 25 -4.53 -0.60 8.90
CA ILE A 25 -5.66 -0.78 7.99
C ILE A 25 -6.90 -0.23 8.71
N GLY A 26 -7.29 1.01 8.38
CA GLY A 26 -8.31 1.75 9.11
C GLY A 26 -9.71 1.17 8.98
N ASN A 27 -10.08 0.70 7.78
CA ASN A 27 -11.39 0.09 7.56
C ASN A 27 -11.24 -1.09 6.59
N ARG A 28 -11.76 -2.28 6.93
CA ARG A 28 -11.78 -3.47 6.07
C ARG A 28 -13.10 -3.66 5.32
N VAL A 29 -14.03 -2.71 5.39
CA VAL A 29 -15.29 -2.79 4.67
C VAL A 29 -15.02 -2.69 3.17
N GLY A 30 -15.04 -3.84 2.49
CA GLY A 30 -14.87 -3.93 1.04
C GLY A 30 -13.41 -3.75 0.55
N LYS A 31 -13.26 -3.64 -0.77
CA LYS A 31 -11.94 -3.53 -1.44
C LYS A 31 -11.35 -2.11 -1.36
N ASP A 32 -12.17 -1.13 -1.02
CA ASP A 32 -11.82 0.29 -0.94
C ASP A 32 -11.43 0.74 0.47
N GLY A 33 -11.31 -0.22 1.39
CA GLY A 33 -10.85 0.02 2.74
C GLY A 33 -9.53 0.79 2.79
N GLU A 34 -9.41 1.71 3.75
CA GLU A 34 -8.26 2.60 3.88
C GLU A 34 -7.09 1.90 4.57
N LEU A 35 -5.88 2.23 4.15
CA LEU A 35 -4.65 1.88 4.85
C LEU A 35 -3.64 3.01 4.88
N TYR A 36 -2.89 3.02 5.96
CA TYR A 36 -1.75 3.88 6.19
C TYR A 36 -0.47 3.07 5.99
N TYR A 37 0.48 3.63 5.25
CA TYR A 37 1.76 3.01 4.99
C TYR A 37 2.90 4.00 5.11
N LYS A 38 4.11 3.47 5.28
CA LYS A 38 5.36 4.23 5.27
C LYS A 38 6.20 3.80 4.07
N LYS A 39 6.83 4.76 3.39
CA LYS A 39 7.85 4.50 2.37
C LYS A 39 9.22 4.36 3.05
N GLU A 40 10.09 3.52 2.50
CA GLU A 40 11.48 3.45 2.94
C GLU A 40 12.14 4.85 2.84
N HIS A 41 12.96 5.21 3.82
CA HIS A 41 13.66 6.51 3.91
C HIS A 41 12.79 7.78 4.01
N VAL A 42 11.47 7.67 4.16
CA VAL A 42 10.59 8.83 4.35
C VAL A 42 10.04 8.86 5.77
N ARG A 43 10.02 10.05 6.40
CA ARG A 43 9.60 10.21 7.81
C ARG A 43 8.07 10.25 8.01
N GLY A 44 7.29 10.37 6.94
CA GLY A 44 5.82 10.50 7.00
C GLY A 44 5.04 9.21 6.78
N TRP A 45 3.76 9.24 7.13
CA TRP A 45 2.77 8.22 6.80
C TRP A 45 1.94 8.69 5.61
N TYR A 46 1.47 7.74 4.82
CA TYR A 46 0.70 7.98 3.60
C TYR A 46 -0.57 7.16 3.63
N LEU A 47 -1.68 7.77 3.20
CA LEU A 47 -2.97 7.12 3.06
C LEU A 47 -3.16 6.61 1.63
N MET A 48 -3.73 5.42 1.48
CA MET A 48 -4.33 4.96 0.23
C MET A 48 -5.40 3.88 0.48
N THR A 49 -6.10 3.45 -0.57
CA THR A 49 -7.02 2.30 -0.49
C THR A 49 -6.27 0.97 -0.56
N LEU A 50 -6.86 -0.08 0.02
CA LEU A 50 -6.39 -1.48 -0.05
C LEU A 50 -6.23 -1.95 -1.49
N VAL A 51 -7.19 -1.62 -2.37
CA VAL A 51 -7.07 -1.93 -3.80
C VAL A 51 -5.92 -1.16 -4.46
N GLY A 52 -5.75 0.12 -4.12
CA GLY A 52 -4.65 0.94 -4.61
C GLY A 52 -3.30 0.39 -4.20
N PHE A 53 -3.16 -0.03 -2.94
CA PHE A 53 -1.94 -0.65 -2.44
C PHE A 53 -1.68 -2.01 -3.08
N ALA A 54 -2.70 -2.85 -3.25
CA ALA A 54 -2.54 -4.15 -3.91
C ALA A 54 -2.11 -4.00 -5.37
N ARG A 55 -2.68 -3.04 -6.12
CA ARG A 55 -2.26 -2.70 -7.48
C ARG A 55 -0.83 -2.15 -7.51
N TRP A 56 -0.49 -1.24 -6.59
CA TRP A 56 0.87 -0.75 -6.43
C TRP A 56 1.84 -1.92 -6.15
N ALA A 57 1.54 -2.83 -5.23
CA ALA A 57 2.40 -3.97 -4.90
C ALA A 57 2.58 -4.96 -6.06
N LYS A 58 1.69 -4.95 -7.07
CA LYS A 58 1.88 -5.69 -8.33
C LYS A 58 2.72 -4.92 -9.37
N GLY A 59 3.07 -3.66 -9.11
CA GLY A 59 3.75 -2.79 -10.07
C GLY A 59 2.83 -2.10 -11.07
N GLU A 60 1.50 -2.23 -10.93
CA GLU A 60 0.49 -1.71 -11.85
C GLU A 60 0.30 -0.18 -11.76
N VAL A 61 0.75 0.44 -10.65
CA VAL A 61 0.63 1.90 -10.43
C VAL A 61 2.02 2.54 -10.47
N SER A 62 2.28 3.36 -11.47
CA SER A 62 3.42 4.31 -11.51
C SER A 62 3.10 5.52 -10.63
N ALA A 63 4.11 6.03 -9.91
CA ALA A 63 4.00 7.10 -8.93
C ALA A 63 3.61 8.50 -9.47
N LEU A 64 2.92 8.58 -10.61
CA LEU A 64 2.54 9.85 -11.24
C LEU A 64 1.09 9.75 -11.72
N GLY A 65 0.16 10.17 -10.85
CA GLY A 65 -1.01 10.87 -11.35
C GLY A 65 -0.52 12.16 -12.00
N ARG A 66 -0.86 12.36 -13.28
CA ARG A 66 -0.85 13.70 -13.87
C ARG A 66 -2.00 14.50 -13.29
#